data_AF-L2GIP4-F1
#
_entry.id   AF-L2GIP4-F1
#
_cell.length_a   1.000
_cell.length_b   1.000
_cell.length_c   1.000
_cell.angle_alpha   90.00
_cell.angle_beta   90.00
_cell.angle_gamma   90.00
#
_symmetry.space_group_name_H-M   'P 1'
#
loop_
_entity.id
_entity.type
_entity.pdbx_description
1 polymer ?
#
loop_
_entity_poly.entity_id
_entity_poly.type
_entity_poly.pdbx_seq_one_letter_code
_entity_poly.pdbx_strand_id
1 'polypeptide(L)'
;MDCKIALAQDASSSLLEGPIADVSFNLSTGVLAAACSDSTIVLTNTESEHRRSTVRMSMDSISRIEWISHYEFVAAGSDGCLHYYSIMDMRSERFPVHSCSIAAMKRRSDFLFTGSAEGNVGVWDFRKKKTAVDIQHSVRNKNQPIKDIEVHGNYLYSSTIYQGRVWMWDLRNTSRKLCSIETRYCQNCLAFVHGNLYSVSDCGVLKTSSS
;
A
#
# COMPACT_ATOMS: atom_id res chain seq x y z
N MET A 1 -28.13 -4.50 -14.97
CA MET A 1 -26.83 -4.00 -15.42
C MET A 1 -25.84 -5.11 -15.17
N ASP A 2 -25.59 -5.95 -16.18
CA ASP A 2 -24.65 -7.05 -16.08
C ASP A 2 -23.23 -6.50 -16.27
N CYS A 3 -22.45 -6.50 -15.19
CA CYS A 3 -21.04 -6.18 -15.23
C CYS A 3 -20.31 -7.36 -15.89
N LYS A 4 -20.16 -7.34 -17.21
CA LYS A 4 -19.29 -8.29 -17.92
C LYS A 4 -17.84 -7.90 -17.64
N ILE A 5 -17.20 -8.64 -16.74
CA ILE A 5 -15.74 -8.61 -16.60
C ILE A 5 -15.17 -9.25 -17.86
N ALA A 6 -14.72 -8.42 -18.80
CA ALA A 6 -14.02 -8.90 -19.98
C ALA A 6 -12.66 -9.46 -19.53
N LEU A 7 -12.46 -10.76 -19.67
CA LEU A 7 -11.14 -11.38 -19.54
C LEU A 7 -10.37 -11.02 -20.82
N ALA A 8 -9.53 -9.99 -20.74
CA ALA A 8 -8.58 -9.69 -21.81
C ALA A 8 -7.52 -10.82 -21.83
N GLN A 9 -7.72 -11.80 -22.71
CA GLN A 9 -6.66 -12.70 -23.13
C GLN A 9 -5.96 -12.06 -24.32
N ASP A 10 -4.85 -11.37 -24.07
CA ASP A 10 -3.90 -11.04 -25.11
C ASP A 10 -2.51 -11.52 -24.72
N ALA A 11 -2.14 -12.66 -25.32
CA ALA A 11 -0.78 -13.14 -25.38
C ALA A 11 -0.01 -12.29 -26.39
N SER A 12 0.71 -11.28 -25.90
CA SER A 12 1.78 -10.61 -26.64
C SER A 12 2.91 -10.33 -25.65
N SER A 13 4.14 -10.69 -26.05
CA SER A 13 5.43 -10.57 -25.31
C SER A 13 5.30 -10.02 -23.89
N SER A 14 5.49 -10.87 -22.88
CA SER A 14 5.32 -10.47 -21.48
C SER A 14 6.24 -9.30 -21.16
N LEU A 15 5.67 -8.08 -21.13
CA LEU A 15 6.35 -6.85 -20.69
C LEU A 15 6.87 -6.96 -19.23
N LEU A 16 6.40 -7.97 -18.53
CA LEU A 16 6.70 -8.30 -17.15
C LEU A 16 7.36 -9.68 -17.10
N GLU A 17 8.45 -9.79 -16.36
CA GLU A 17 9.18 -11.04 -16.11
C GLU A 17 8.88 -11.60 -14.69
N GLY A 18 7.97 -10.97 -13.96
CA GLY A 18 7.56 -11.37 -12.61
C GLY A 18 6.05 -11.25 -12.35
N PRO A 19 5.57 -11.72 -11.19
CA PRO A 19 4.20 -11.51 -10.77
C PRO A 19 3.89 -10.02 -10.55
N ILE A 20 2.65 -9.63 -10.89
CA ILE A 20 2.10 -8.33 -10.49
C ILE A 20 1.93 -8.34 -8.97
N ALA A 21 2.62 -7.43 -8.30
CA ALA A 21 2.60 -7.31 -6.85
C ALA A 21 1.43 -6.44 -6.36
N ASP A 22 1.08 -5.41 -7.13
CA ASP A 22 0.02 -4.47 -6.78
C ASP A 22 -0.51 -3.73 -8.02
N VAL A 23 -1.72 -3.18 -7.91
CA VAL A 23 -2.34 -2.37 -8.96
C VAL A 23 -3.00 -1.13 -8.35
N SER A 24 -2.92 0.01 -9.04
CA SER A 24 -3.58 1.24 -8.63
C SER A 24 -4.25 1.91 -9.82
N PHE A 25 -5.54 2.24 -9.68
CA PHE A 25 -6.32 2.89 -10.72
C PHE A 25 -6.50 4.37 -10.44
N ASN A 26 -6.18 5.21 -11.43
CA ASN A 26 -6.40 6.63 -11.36
C ASN A 26 -7.71 7.01 -12.05
N LEU A 27 -8.77 7.20 -11.25
CA LEU A 27 -10.10 7.56 -11.73
C LEU A 27 -10.12 8.85 -12.56
N SER A 28 -9.19 9.77 -12.31
CA SER A 28 -9.20 11.08 -12.96
C SER A 28 -8.61 11.07 -14.37
N THR A 29 -7.70 10.12 -14.64
CA THR A 29 -7.01 10.02 -15.94
C THR A 29 -7.37 8.74 -16.70
N GLY A 30 -8.10 7.81 -16.07
CA GLY A 30 -8.41 6.51 -16.68
C GLY A 30 -7.17 5.64 -16.86
N VAL A 31 -6.13 5.85 -16.05
CA VAL A 31 -4.88 5.08 -16.15
C VAL A 31 -4.81 4.04 -15.03
N LEU A 32 -4.61 2.79 -15.41
CA LEU A 32 -4.26 1.69 -14.51
C LEU A 32 -2.74 1.55 -14.45
N ALA A 33 -2.18 1.60 -13.25
CA ALA A 33 -0.79 1.27 -13.00
C ALA A 33 -0.71 -0.14 -12.41
N ALA A 34 0.08 -1.01 -13.04
CA ALA A 34 0.37 -2.35 -12.55
C ALA A 34 1.85 -2.45 -12.17
N ALA A 35 2.14 -2.69 -10.90
CA ALA A 35 3.49 -2.83 -10.38
C ALA A 35 3.90 -4.30 -10.35
N CYS A 36 5.05 -4.60 -10.96
CA CYS A 36 5.61 -5.94 -11.02
C CYS A 36 6.74 -6.13 -10.02
N SER A 37 6.90 -7.34 -9.51
CA SER A 37 8.01 -7.68 -8.63
C SER A 37 9.39 -7.58 -9.32
N ASP A 38 9.43 -7.52 -10.65
CA ASP A 38 10.65 -7.31 -11.46
C ASP A 38 11.10 -5.83 -11.51
N SER A 39 10.42 -4.96 -10.76
CA SER A 39 10.69 -3.52 -10.67
C SER A 39 10.28 -2.67 -11.87
N THR A 40 9.43 -3.23 -12.72
CA THR A 40 8.71 -2.54 -13.79
C THR A 40 7.30 -2.18 -13.35
N ILE A 41 6.85 -0.99 -13.75
CA ILE A 41 5.47 -0.53 -13.64
C ILE A 41 4.94 -0.35 -15.06
N VAL A 42 3.80 -0.96 -15.36
CA VAL A 42 3.09 -0.76 -16.63
C VAL A 42 1.93 0.19 -16.39
N LEU A 43 1.89 1.29 -17.13
CA LEU A 43 0.79 2.25 -17.15
C LEU A 43 -0.05 1.99 -18.40
N THR A 44 -1.32 1.66 -18.21
CA THR A 44 -2.27 1.34 -19.28
C THR A 44 -3.45 2.29 -19.21
N ASN A 45 -3.74 2.99 -20.32
CA ASN A 45 -4.98 3.75 -20.44
C ASN A 45 -6.15 2.76 -20.66
N THR A 46 -7.17 2.81 -19.82
CA THR A 46 -8.29 1.87 -19.86
C THR A 46 -9.32 2.17 -20.95
N GLU A 47 -9.33 3.38 -21.50
CA GLU A 47 -10.19 3.75 -22.64
C GLU A 47 -9.55 3.35 -23.97
N SER A 48 -8.22 3.24 -24.01
CA SER A 48 -7.47 2.83 -25.20
C SER A 48 -6.44 1.75 -24.86
N GLU A 49 -6.77 0.49 -25.13
CA GLU A 49 -5.90 -0.68 -24.85
C GLU A 49 -4.51 -0.60 -25.51
N HIS A 50 -4.37 0.25 -26.53
CA HIS A 50 -3.16 0.44 -27.34
C HIS A 50 -2.15 1.43 -26.74
N ARG A 51 -2.49 2.13 -25.64
CA ARG A 51 -1.58 3.10 -25.01
C ARG A 51 -1.04 2.53 -23.71
N ARG A 52 0.13 1.90 -23.81
CA ARG A 52 0.92 1.40 -22.69
C ARG A 52 2.25 2.14 -22.62
N SER A 53 2.71 2.40 -21.40
CA SER A 53 4.07 2.87 -21.14
C SER A 53 4.65 2.09 -19.96
N THR A 54 5.98 1.96 -19.93
CA THR A 54 6.67 1.26 -18.86
C THR A 54 7.58 2.22 -18.11
N VAL A 55 7.64 2.04 -16.80
CA VAL A 55 8.55 2.77 -15.93
C VAL A 55 9.35 1.76 -15.13
N ARG A 56 10.68 1.80 -15.25
CA ARG A 56 11.58 0.96 -14.46
C ARG A 56 12.02 1.73 -13.22
N MET A 57 11.69 1.20 -12.04
CA MET A 57 12.08 1.78 -10.76
C MET A 57 13.51 1.40 -10.38
N SER A 58 14.19 2.23 -9.58
CA SER A 58 15.54 1.97 -9.06
C SER A 58 15.47 1.20 -7.74
N MET A 59 14.77 0.07 -7.73
CA MET A 59 14.75 -0.90 -6.63
C MET A 59 14.73 -2.33 -7.19
N ASP A 60 14.94 -3.30 -6.32
CA ASP A 60 15.04 -4.71 -6.71
C ASP A 60 13.66 -5.34 -6.89
N SER A 61 12.70 -5.02 -6.02
CA SER A 61 11.34 -5.54 -6.14
C SER A 61 10.29 -4.55 -5.63
N ILE A 62 9.17 -4.41 -6.36
CA ILE A 62 8.01 -3.61 -5.95
C ILE A 62 7.02 -4.50 -5.20
N SER A 63 6.50 -3.99 -4.10
CA SER A 63 5.42 -4.62 -3.35
C SER A 63 4.12 -3.82 -3.39
N ARG A 64 4.20 -2.48 -3.55
CA ARG A 64 3.05 -1.58 -3.46
C ARG A 64 3.15 -0.41 -4.43
N ILE A 65 2.00 0.07 -4.90
CA ILE A 65 1.88 1.26 -5.74
C ILE A 65 0.62 2.05 -5.42
N GLU A 66 0.71 3.38 -5.38
CA GLU A 66 -0.46 4.23 -5.20
C GLU A 66 -0.36 5.55 -5.95
N TRP A 67 -1.42 5.91 -6.67
CA TRP A 67 -1.60 7.24 -7.22
C TRP A 67 -1.80 8.28 -6.11
N ILE A 68 -1.01 9.35 -6.16
CA ILE A 68 -1.11 10.48 -5.22
C ILE A 68 -1.68 11.74 -5.88
N SER A 69 -1.67 11.82 -7.21
CA SER A 69 -2.32 12.89 -7.99
C SER A 69 -2.71 12.43 -9.41
N HIS A 70 -3.08 13.36 -10.28
CA HIS A 70 -3.39 13.11 -11.69
C HIS A 70 -2.22 12.47 -12.46
N TYR A 71 -0.99 12.88 -12.18
CA TYR A 71 0.19 12.48 -12.95
C TYR A 71 1.34 11.96 -12.09
N GLU A 72 1.10 11.76 -10.80
CA GLU A 72 2.12 11.35 -9.85
C GLU A 72 1.65 10.11 -9.10
N PHE A 73 2.56 9.16 -8.94
CA PHE A 73 2.36 7.98 -8.12
C PHE A 73 3.59 7.72 -7.25
N VAL A 74 3.40 6.86 -6.25
CA VAL A 74 4.46 6.37 -5.39
C VAL A 74 4.48 4.86 -5.46
N ALA A 75 5.67 4.28 -5.60
CA ALA A 75 5.91 2.85 -5.49
C ALA A 75 6.83 2.57 -4.29
N ALA A 76 6.68 1.38 -3.71
CA ALA A 76 7.46 0.94 -2.55
C ALA A 76 7.73 -0.55 -2.62
N GLY A 77 8.77 -1.01 -1.92
CA GLY A 77 9.23 -2.38 -2.08
C GLY A 77 10.36 -2.81 -1.17
N SER A 78 11.32 -3.54 -1.74
CA SER A 78 12.38 -4.25 -1.01
C SER A 78 13.35 -3.34 -0.25
N ASP A 79 13.55 -2.10 -0.69
CA ASP A 79 14.60 -1.19 -0.19
C ASP A 79 14.15 -0.28 0.96
N GLY A 80 12.91 -0.43 1.45
CA GLY A 80 12.36 0.38 2.54
C GLY A 80 12.09 1.85 2.18
N CYS A 81 12.20 2.20 0.89
CA CYS A 81 12.04 3.56 0.41
C CYS A 81 10.72 3.74 -0.34
N LEU A 82 10.24 4.99 -0.32
CA LEU A 82 9.19 5.44 -1.23
C LEU A 82 9.84 6.02 -2.48
N HIS A 83 9.48 5.50 -3.65
CA HIS A 83 9.88 6.00 -4.96
C HIS A 83 8.71 6.80 -5.54
N TYR A 84 8.83 8.12 -5.47
CA TYR A 84 7.90 9.05 -6.12
C TYR A 84 8.25 9.15 -7.61
N TYR A 85 7.23 9.23 -8.46
CA TYR A 85 7.39 9.40 -9.90
C TYR A 85 6.39 10.41 -10.45
N SER A 86 6.88 11.39 -11.21
CA SER A 86 6.08 12.32 -12.01
C SER A 86 6.11 11.89 -13.47
N ILE A 87 4.93 11.60 -14.03
CA ILE A 87 4.77 11.25 -15.45
C ILE A 87 5.00 12.47 -16.35
N MET A 88 4.60 13.67 -15.88
CA MET A 88 4.76 14.90 -16.66
C MET A 88 6.24 15.27 -16.81
N ASP A 89 7.01 15.13 -15.73
CA ASP A 89 8.42 15.53 -15.71
C ASP A 89 9.37 14.38 -16.07
N MET A 90 8.85 13.14 -16.15
CA MET A 90 9.63 11.91 -16.31
C MET A 90 10.77 11.81 -15.28
N ARG A 91 10.46 12.18 -14.03
CA ARG A 91 11.42 12.25 -12.92
C ARG A 91 11.00 11.37 -11.76
N SER A 92 11.99 10.73 -11.14
CA SER A 92 11.83 9.99 -9.90
C SER A 92 12.60 10.63 -8.75
N GLU A 93 12.05 10.50 -7.55
CA GLU A 93 12.70 10.87 -6.30
C GLU A 93 12.56 9.72 -5.30
N ARG A 94 13.61 9.48 -4.52
CA ARG A 94 13.65 8.40 -3.51
C ARG A 94 13.65 8.99 -2.11
N PHE A 95 12.74 8.52 -1.28
CA PHE A 95 12.60 8.93 0.12
C PHE A 95 12.79 7.73 1.04
N PRO A 96 13.88 7.67 1.82
CA PRO A 96 14.05 6.66 2.85
C PRO A 96 13.00 6.82 3.95
N VAL A 97 12.23 5.77 4.22
CA VAL A 97 11.20 5.78 5.28
C VAL A 97 11.45 4.69 6.31
N HIS A 98 11.87 3.51 5.86
CA HIS A 98 12.10 2.35 6.71
C HIS A 98 13.49 1.74 6.46
N SER A 99 14.00 0.97 7.43
CA SER A 99 15.27 0.25 7.27
C SER A 99 15.08 -1.12 6.59
N CYS A 100 13.84 -1.57 6.47
CA CYS A 100 13.45 -2.83 5.85
C CYS A 100 12.30 -2.64 4.85
N SER A 101 12.05 -3.66 4.04
CA SER A 101 11.05 -3.63 2.97
C SER A 101 9.68 -3.13 3.44
N ILE A 102 9.03 -2.36 2.57
CA ILE A 102 7.65 -1.91 2.76
C ILE A 102 6.75 -3.01 2.21
N ALA A 103 5.81 -3.48 3.04
CA ALA A 103 4.88 -4.55 2.70
C ALA A 103 3.43 -4.05 2.63
N ALA A 104 3.12 -2.88 3.19
CA ALA A 104 1.79 -2.29 3.19
C ALA A 104 1.86 -0.81 2.86
N MET A 105 0.87 -0.30 2.13
CA MET A 105 0.77 1.10 1.77
C MET A 105 -0.69 1.50 1.66
N LYS A 106 -1.05 2.66 2.21
CA LYS A 106 -2.40 3.21 2.10
C LYS A 106 -2.36 4.72 2.01
N ARG A 107 -2.97 5.29 0.97
CA ARG A 107 -3.15 6.75 0.90
C ARG A 107 -4.43 7.18 1.60
N ARG A 108 -4.34 8.33 2.28
CA ARG A 108 -5.51 9.06 2.73
C ARG A 108 -5.26 10.56 2.72
N SER A 109 -6.08 11.28 1.97
CA SER A 109 -5.90 12.72 1.75
C SER A 109 -4.46 13.00 1.27
N ASP A 110 -3.71 13.83 1.99
CA ASP A 110 -2.34 14.26 1.68
C ASP A 110 -1.25 13.38 2.32
N PHE A 111 -1.66 12.29 2.96
CA PHE A 111 -0.76 11.40 3.68
C PHE A 111 -0.72 10.01 3.05
N LEU A 112 0.46 9.41 3.12
CA LEU A 112 0.71 8.02 2.77
C LEU A 112 1.18 7.29 4.02
N PHE A 113 0.53 6.18 4.34
CA PHE A 113 0.86 5.33 5.47
C PHE A 113 1.56 4.08 4.95
N THR A 114 2.71 3.73 5.52
CA THR A 114 3.55 2.61 5.07
C THR A 114 3.78 1.64 6.20
N GLY A 115 3.73 0.34 5.93
CA GLY A 115 4.02 -0.72 6.89
C GLY A 115 5.25 -1.50 6.48
N SER A 116 6.21 -1.64 7.38
CA SER A 116 7.48 -2.30 7.08
C SER A 116 7.60 -3.69 7.71
N ALA A 117 8.47 -4.51 7.12
CA ALA A 117 8.91 -5.78 7.69
C ALA A 117 9.60 -5.62 9.06
N GLU A 118 10.13 -4.44 9.40
CA GLU A 118 10.67 -4.16 10.73
C GLU A 118 9.58 -4.05 11.82
N GLY A 119 8.32 -3.89 11.39
CA GLY A 119 7.15 -3.72 12.27
C GLY A 119 6.79 -2.27 12.57
N ASN A 120 7.43 -1.30 11.91
CA ASN A 120 7.08 0.11 12.06
C ASN A 120 6.06 0.55 11.01
N VAL A 121 5.31 1.58 11.36
CA VAL A 121 4.42 2.29 10.45
C VAL A 121 4.94 3.71 10.21
N GLY A 122 5.26 4.03 8.96
CA GLY A 122 5.65 5.36 8.53
C GLY A 122 4.43 6.19 8.11
N VAL A 123 4.44 7.48 8.42
CA VAL A 123 3.48 8.46 7.92
C VAL A 123 4.22 9.52 7.12
N TRP A 124 3.93 9.59 5.83
CA TRP A 124 4.60 10.49 4.89
C TRP A 124 3.62 11.55 4.38
N ASP A 125 4.04 12.83 4.45
CA ASP A 125 3.31 13.97 3.89
C ASP A 125 3.87 14.23 2.49
N PHE A 126 3.09 13.88 1.47
CA PHE A 126 3.55 13.95 0.08
C PHE A 126 3.51 15.34 -0.52
N ARG A 127 2.78 16.27 0.10
CA ARG A 127 2.83 17.70 -0.26
C ARG A 127 4.16 18.33 0.15
N LYS A 128 4.69 17.89 1.29
CA LYS A 128 5.98 18.36 1.83
C LYS A 128 7.16 17.47 1.44
N LYS A 129 6.90 16.35 0.75
CA LYS A 129 7.88 15.33 0.36
C LYS A 129 8.77 14.89 1.53
N LYS A 130 8.19 14.68 2.71
CA LYS A 130 8.94 14.29 3.92
C LYS A 130 8.15 13.39 4.84
N THR A 131 8.88 12.58 5.61
CA THR A 131 8.31 11.79 6.69
C THR A 131 7.79 12.73 7.77
N ALA A 132 6.50 12.59 8.10
CA ALA A 132 5.83 13.41 9.09
C ALA A 132 5.90 12.76 10.48
N VAL A 133 5.72 11.45 10.57
CA VAL A 133 5.74 10.69 11.83
C VAL A 133 6.22 9.26 11.59
N ASP A 134 6.97 8.71 12.55
CA ASP A 134 7.27 7.27 12.66
C ASP A 134 6.51 6.68 13.85
N ILE A 135 5.70 5.66 13.61
CA ILE A 135 4.87 4.96 14.61
C ILE A 135 5.45 3.55 14.79
N GLN A 136 6.18 3.37 15.89
CA GLN A 136 6.80 2.09 16.18
C GLN A 136 5.81 1.16 16.88
N HIS A 137 5.66 -0.07 16.36
CA HIS A 137 5.02 -1.11 17.16
C HIS A 137 5.84 -1.34 18.43
N SER A 138 5.15 -1.55 19.56
CA SER A 138 5.70 -1.65 20.92
C SER A 138 7.18 -2.04 20.98
N VAL A 139 8.00 -1.19 21.62
CA VAL A 139 9.46 -1.38 21.78
C VAL A 139 9.84 -2.76 22.35
N ARG A 140 8.92 -3.42 23.07
CA ARG A 140 9.12 -4.77 23.63
C ARG A 140 9.01 -5.90 22.61
N ASN A 141 8.35 -5.66 21.47
CA ASN A 141 8.06 -6.64 20.43
C ASN A 141 8.64 -6.19 19.08
N LYS A 142 9.93 -5.80 19.07
CA LYS A 142 10.68 -5.62 17.83
C LYS A 142 10.54 -6.91 16.99
N ASN A 143 10.42 -6.78 15.67
CA ASN A 143 10.31 -7.88 14.72
C ASN A 143 8.90 -8.49 14.53
N GLN A 144 7.89 -7.65 14.38
CA GLN A 144 6.54 -8.05 13.96
C GLN A 144 6.21 -7.41 12.61
N PRO A 145 6.55 -8.05 11.48
CA PRO A 145 6.31 -7.48 10.16
C PRO A 145 4.86 -7.04 9.98
N ILE A 146 4.67 -5.81 9.47
CA ILE A 146 3.36 -5.31 9.09
C ILE A 146 2.94 -6.02 7.81
N LYS A 147 1.73 -6.60 7.83
CA LYS A 147 1.17 -7.31 6.68
C LYS A 147 0.27 -6.39 5.86
N ASP A 148 -0.59 -5.64 6.53
CA ASP A 148 -1.49 -4.69 5.89
C ASP A 148 -1.81 -3.50 6.81
N ILE A 149 -2.25 -2.40 6.19
CA ILE A 149 -2.63 -1.16 6.86
C ILE A 149 -3.94 -0.64 6.29
N GLU A 150 -4.82 -0.18 7.18
CA GLU A 150 -6.03 0.55 6.81
C GLU A 150 -6.18 1.81 7.64
N VAL A 151 -6.71 2.89 7.05
CA VAL A 151 -6.84 4.19 7.71
C VAL A 151 -8.25 4.74 7.55
N HIS A 152 -8.89 5.08 8.67
CA HIS A 152 -10.22 5.69 8.68
C HIS A 152 -10.39 6.69 9.83
N GLY A 153 -10.97 7.86 9.56
CA GLY A 153 -11.26 8.87 10.60
C GLY A 153 -10.00 9.47 11.25
N ASN A 154 -9.69 9.14 12.49
CA ASN A 154 -8.39 9.47 13.10
C ASN A 154 -7.66 8.20 13.54
N TYR A 155 -8.06 7.07 12.98
CA TYR A 155 -7.57 5.77 13.39
C TYR A 155 -6.79 5.12 12.26
N LEU A 156 -5.67 4.53 12.64
CA LEU A 156 -4.84 3.68 11.81
C LEU A 156 -4.94 2.27 12.36
N TYR A 157 -5.18 1.31 11.47
CA TYR A 157 -5.22 -0.10 11.76
C TYR A 157 -4.03 -0.78 11.08
N SER A 158 -3.29 -1.59 11.82
CA SER A 158 -2.17 -2.36 11.26
C SER A 158 -2.26 -3.82 11.67
N SER A 159 -2.13 -4.73 10.70
CA SER A 159 -2.06 -6.17 10.96
C SER A 159 -0.61 -6.64 10.96
N THR A 160 -0.29 -7.57 11.86
CA THR A 160 1.05 -8.16 11.98
C THR A 160 1.05 -9.64 11.63
N ILE A 161 2.18 -10.14 11.11
CA ILE A 161 2.30 -11.54 10.66
C ILE A 161 2.27 -12.55 11.82
N TYR A 162 3.06 -12.36 12.89
CA TYR A 162 3.38 -13.49 13.79
C TYR A 162 2.46 -13.70 14.99
N GLN A 163 1.39 -12.91 15.17
CA GLN A 163 0.54 -13.06 16.37
C GLN A 163 -0.96 -12.87 16.13
N GLY A 164 -1.42 -12.77 14.88
CA GLY A 164 -2.84 -12.53 14.61
C GLY A 164 -3.37 -11.37 15.43
N ARG A 165 -2.78 -10.18 15.29
CA ARG A 165 -3.25 -9.00 16.02
C ARG A 165 -3.45 -7.86 15.04
N VAL A 166 -4.58 -7.19 15.18
CA VAL A 166 -4.85 -5.91 14.53
C VAL A 166 -4.71 -4.81 15.57
N TRP A 167 -3.79 -3.89 15.34
CA TRP A 167 -3.49 -2.79 16.24
C TRP A 167 -4.25 -1.56 15.80
N MET A 168 -4.80 -0.80 16.75
CA MET A 168 -5.47 0.47 16.48
C MET A 168 -4.72 1.61 17.15
N TRP A 169 -4.43 2.63 16.35
CA TRP A 169 -3.64 3.80 16.72
C TRP A 169 -4.46 5.08 16.54
N ASP A 170 -4.31 6.04 17.46
CA ASP A 170 -4.86 7.39 17.28
C ASP A 170 -3.84 8.26 16.52
N LEU A 171 -4.21 8.76 15.34
CA LEU A 171 -3.37 9.63 14.53
C LEU A 171 -3.24 11.05 15.10
N ARG A 172 -4.11 11.46 16.02
CA ARG A 172 -3.96 12.74 16.75
C ARG A 172 -2.88 12.67 17.82
N ASN A 173 -2.60 11.46 18.31
CA ASN A 173 -1.56 11.20 19.30
C ASN A 173 -0.88 9.86 18.98
N THR A 174 0.12 9.94 18.13
CA THR A 174 0.83 8.77 17.59
C THR A 174 1.63 7.99 18.62
N SER A 175 1.86 8.56 19.81
CA SER A 175 2.46 7.86 20.94
C SER A 175 1.45 6.95 21.67
N ARG A 176 0.15 7.06 21.40
CA ARG A 176 -0.91 6.34 22.11
C ARG A 176 -1.48 5.20 21.26
N LYS A 177 -1.11 3.97 21.65
CA LYS A 177 -1.86 2.77 21.26
C LYS A 177 -3.23 2.79 21.95
N LEU A 178 -4.30 2.60 21.18
CA LEU A 178 -5.66 2.53 21.75
C LEU A 178 -6.02 1.11 22.17
N CYS A 179 -5.90 0.14 21.28
CA CYS A 179 -6.17 -1.26 21.59
C CYS A 179 -5.49 -2.21 20.59
N SER A 180 -5.58 -3.51 20.87
CA SER A 180 -5.27 -4.57 19.91
C SER A 180 -6.40 -5.58 19.92
N ILE A 181 -6.88 -5.95 18.74
CA ILE A 181 -7.86 -7.02 18.55
C ILE A 181 -7.06 -8.31 18.36
N GLU A 182 -7.24 -9.26 19.27
CA GLU A 182 -6.63 -10.59 19.13
C GLU A 182 -7.44 -11.42 18.14
N THR A 183 -6.75 -11.91 17.13
CA THR A 183 -7.25 -12.81 16.10
C THR A 183 -6.50 -14.13 16.21
N ARG A 184 -7.17 -15.25 15.91
CA ARG A 184 -6.54 -16.58 16.00
C ARG A 184 -5.44 -16.79 14.95
N TYR A 185 -5.44 -15.97 13.89
CA TYR A 185 -4.60 -16.13 12.71
C TYR A 185 -4.14 -14.77 12.17
N CYS A 186 -3.05 -14.78 11.39
CA CYS A 186 -2.53 -13.60 10.69
C CYS A 186 -3.60 -13.00 9.77
N GLN A 187 -3.74 -11.67 9.79
CA GLN A 187 -4.69 -10.97 8.93
C GLN A 187 -3.95 -10.48 7.69
N ASN A 188 -4.32 -11.03 6.55
CA ASN A 188 -3.72 -10.78 5.24
C ASN A 188 -4.18 -9.46 4.63
N CYS A 189 -5.41 -9.05 4.90
CA CYS A 189 -5.97 -7.82 4.37
C CYS A 189 -6.89 -7.14 5.40
N LEU A 190 -6.89 -5.82 5.40
CA LEU A 190 -7.78 -4.95 6.18
C LEU A 190 -8.58 -4.07 5.22
N ALA A 191 -9.86 -3.88 5.53
CA ALA A 191 -10.73 -2.97 4.79
C ALA A 191 -11.72 -2.31 5.73
N PHE A 192 -11.89 -0.99 5.63
CA PHE A 192 -12.91 -0.28 6.37
C PHE A 192 -14.11 0.03 5.47
N VAL A 193 -15.28 -0.55 5.78
CA VAL A 193 -16.48 -0.43 4.95
C VAL A 193 -17.70 -0.18 5.84
N HIS A 194 -18.48 0.86 5.53
CA HIS A 194 -19.72 1.22 6.24
C HIS A 194 -19.58 1.25 7.78
N GLY A 195 -18.53 1.90 8.29
CA GLY A 195 -18.32 2.00 9.75
C GLY A 195 -17.81 0.72 10.42
N ASN A 196 -17.40 -0.28 9.64
CA ASN A 196 -16.88 -1.53 10.17
C ASN A 196 -15.49 -1.82 9.59
N LEU A 197 -14.58 -2.25 10.46
CA LEU A 197 -13.30 -2.79 10.03
C LEU A 197 -13.46 -4.29 9.78
N TYR A 198 -13.14 -4.70 8.57
CA TYR A 198 -13.03 -6.09 8.16
C TYR A 198 -11.56 -6.46 8.13
N SER A 199 -11.21 -7.57 8.75
CA SER A 199 -9.90 -8.19 8.64
C SER A 199 -10.06 -9.60 8.09
N VAL A 200 -9.30 -9.93 7.06
CA VAL A 200 -9.39 -11.21 6.36
C VAL A 200 -8.11 -12.01 6.58
N SER A 201 -8.26 -13.29 6.84
CA SER A 201 -7.18 -14.28 7.03
C SER A 201 -7.46 -15.53 6.21
N ASP A 202 -6.47 -16.39 6.05
CA ASP A 202 -6.61 -17.65 5.27
C ASP A 202 -7.73 -18.58 5.79
N CYS A 203 -8.14 -18.39 7.04
CA CYS A 203 -9.16 -19.20 7.72
C CYS A 203 -10.50 -18.49 7.90
N GLY A 204 -10.65 -17.23 7.47
CA GLY A 204 -11.93 -16.53 7.57
C GLY A 204 -11.85 -15.00 7.68
N VAL A 205 -13.03 -14.39 7.74
CA VAL A 205 -13.24 -12.94 7.84
C VAL A 205 -13.70 -12.59 9.25
N LEU A 206 -13.04 -11.62 9.86
CA LEU A 206 -13.43 -11.01 11.12
C LEU A 206 -13.97 -9.61 10.85
N LYS A 207 -15.15 -9.32 11.39
CA LYS A 207 -15.80 -8.01 11.31
C LYS A 207 -15.80 -7.40 12.70
N THR A 208 -15.33 -6.17 12.82
CA THR A 208 -15.46 -5.37 14.03
C THR A 208 -16.21 -4.09 13.73
N SER A 209 -17.22 -3.79 14.53
CA SER A 209 -17.92 -2.52 14.49
C SER A 209 -17.14 -1.49 15.30
N SER A 210 -16.81 -0.35 14.69
CA SER A 210 -16.40 0.80 15.49
C SER A 210 -17.65 1.37 16.16
N SER A 211 -17.83 1.11 17.46
CA SER A 211 -18.79 1.82 18.31
C SER A 211 -18.31 3.24 18.59
#